data_AF-A0A0F8WPQ2-F1
#
_entry.id   AF-A0A0F8WPQ2-F1
#
_cell.length_a   1.000
_cell.length_b   1.000
_cell.length_c   1.000
_cell.angle_alpha   90.00
_cell.angle_beta   90.00
_cell.angle_gamma   90.00
#
_symmetry.space_group_name_H-M   'P 1'
#
loop_
_entity.id
_entity.type
_entity.pdbx_description
1 polymer ?
#
loop_
_entity_poly.entity_id
_entity_poly.type
_entity_poly.pdbx_seq_one_letter_code
_entity_poly.pdbx_strand_id
1 'polypeptide(L)'
;SSVLIQTESGVLITDTLVIEAWVENPQASLTPDSVLTEYSLDIRSLTIDLSEEKFKSFAGLLTNDFTLVDVPSGTSIQSVLGISDTKVEIELRYNGLDFDTDHENFHVDIDSSVLIQTETLVLSTDTDTIFAYVEIPVATMSADSMLREWNLDANRLTIDFTEETFLDHNNLEVSNFTLVNAPVGLGIESVSGVSPTQVQLDLVYTGLDFDVTVTDFAVDIIDTVLLQTTSGALRTDSLMIIAYIEDPVSTIVADSSVLNEQRLDYRSLVVTFDEERFFDYLTLNPLNFSLSGAPTGTGIQSITGNSPTQATILLQFDDTDFDVDYNDFRLVIDNSELIQTGSGTLVSNPLSIIAWV
;
A
#
# COMPACT_ATOMS: atom_id res chain seq x y z
N SER A 1 58.45 -61.42 69.36
CA SER A 1 59.12 -61.25 68.07
C SER A 1 59.21 -59.77 67.77
N SER A 2 60.36 -59.18 68.05
CA SER A 2 60.68 -57.78 67.74
C SER A 2 60.93 -57.65 66.25
N VAL A 3 60.01 -57.02 65.51
CA VAL A 3 60.06 -56.91 64.04
C VAL A 3 61.13 -55.91 63.56
N LEU A 4 61.72 -55.12 64.47
CA LEU A 4 62.75 -54.14 64.16
C LEU A 4 63.99 -54.40 65.01
N ILE A 5 65.17 -54.48 64.37
CA ILE A 5 66.44 -54.88 65.00
C ILE A 5 67.35 -53.67 65.34
N GLN A 6 67.11 -52.49 64.78
CA GLN A 6 68.03 -51.33 64.94
C GLN A 6 67.41 -50.02 65.44
N THR A 7 66.08 -49.88 65.44
CA THR A 7 65.45 -48.64 65.90
C THR A 7 65.11 -48.75 67.39
N GLU A 8 66.02 -48.30 68.27
CA GLU A 8 65.86 -48.36 69.74
C GLU A 8 65.11 -47.15 70.34
N SER A 9 64.88 -46.08 69.57
CA SER A 9 63.88 -45.04 69.82
C SER A 9 63.59 -44.19 68.55
N GLY A 10 62.44 -43.52 68.48
CA GLY A 10 62.03 -42.67 67.35
C GLY A 10 60.94 -43.29 66.45
N VAL A 11 60.39 -42.48 65.53
CA VAL A 11 59.39 -42.91 64.51
C VAL A 11 60.11 -43.03 63.17
N LEU A 12 59.98 -44.19 62.50
CA LEU A 12 60.40 -44.33 61.10
C LEU A 12 59.37 -43.59 60.24
N ILE A 13 59.80 -42.50 59.62
CA ILE A 13 59.00 -41.72 58.67
C ILE A 13 59.34 -42.24 57.26
N THR A 14 58.31 -42.53 56.47
CA THR A 14 58.48 -42.87 55.05
C THR A 14 58.86 -41.63 54.25
N ASP A 15 59.35 -41.83 53.03
CA ASP A 15 59.56 -40.72 52.09
C ASP A 15 58.26 -39.92 51.87
N THR A 16 58.41 -38.61 51.65
CA THR A 16 57.30 -37.73 51.26
C THR A 16 56.80 -38.07 49.86
N LEU A 17 55.53 -38.44 49.75
CA LEU A 17 54.81 -38.55 48.49
C LEU A 17 54.27 -37.17 48.11
N VAL A 18 54.63 -36.67 46.92
CA VAL A 18 53.99 -35.49 46.34
C VAL A 18 52.66 -35.94 45.72
N ILE A 19 51.57 -35.35 46.18
CA ILE A 19 50.25 -35.49 45.55
C ILE A 19 50.02 -34.18 44.79
N GLU A 20 49.97 -34.27 43.46
CA GLU A 20 49.61 -33.13 42.62
C GLU A 20 48.09 -33.02 42.54
N ALA A 21 47.58 -31.79 42.68
CA ALA A 21 46.16 -31.52 42.49
C ALA A 21 45.84 -31.52 40.99
N TRP A 22 44.75 -32.18 40.62
CA TRP A 22 44.15 -32.01 39.29
C TRP A 22 43.47 -30.64 39.24
N VAL A 23 43.77 -29.85 38.20
CA VAL A 23 43.08 -28.57 37.95
C VAL A 23 41.86 -28.86 37.11
N GLU A 24 40.68 -28.67 37.68
CA GLU A 24 39.41 -28.78 36.98
C GLU A 24 39.19 -27.53 36.10
N ASN A 25 38.60 -27.72 34.91
CA ASN A 25 38.20 -26.64 34.02
C ASN A 25 36.70 -26.76 33.70
N PRO A 26 35.81 -26.25 34.59
CA PRO A 26 34.37 -26.24 34.40
C PRO A 26 33.95 -25.70 33.03
N GLN A 27 33.07 -26.44 32.34
CA GLN A 27 32.47 -26.00 31.09
C GLN A 27 30.97 -26.35 31.08
N ALA A 28 30.19 -25.53 30.41
CA ALA A 28 28.79 -25.81 30.10
C ALA A 28 28.59 -25.72 28.59
N SER A 29 27.83 -26.66 28.03
CA SER A 29 27.42 -26.66 26.63
C SER A 29 25.91 -26.52 26.54
N LEU A 30 25.43 -25.70 25.62
CA LEU A 30 24.05 -25.41 25.31
C LEU A 30 23.69 -26.14 24.02
N THR A 31 22.54 -26.79 24.00
CA THR A 31 22.00 -27.43 22.80
C THR A 31 20.50 -27.22 22.76
N PRO A 32 20.01 -26.33 21.88
CA PRO A 32 18.59 -26.23 21.60
C PRO A 32 18.03 -27.52 21.02
N ASP A 33 16.75 -27.80 21.28
CA ASP A 33 16.02 -28.91 20.66
C ASP A 33 15.87 -28.75 19.12
N SER A 34 15.91 -27.51 18.64
CA SER A 34 15.86 -27.12 17.23
C SER A 34 16.48 -25.72 17.04
N VAL A 35 16.73 -25.32 15.80
CA VAL A 35 17.13 -23.94 15.46
C VAL A 35 16.16 -22.95 16.10
N LEU A 36 16.71 -21.97 16.83
CA LEU A 36 15.96 -20.91 17.47
C LEU A 36 15.60 -19.86 16.43
N THR A 37 14.32 -19.73 16.17
CA THR A 37 13.76 -18.70 15.28
C THR A 37 12.66 -17.98 16.02
N GLU A 38 12.47 -16.69 15.73
CA GLU A 38 11.41 -15.85 16.28
C GLU A 38 10.05 -16.54 16.42
N TYR A 39 9.54 -17.13 15.33
CA TYR A 39 8.24 -17.81 15.32
C TYR A 39 8.16 -19.08 16.17
N SER A 40 9.30 -19.56 16.65
CA SER A 40 9.38 -20.85 17.33
C SER A 40 9.79 -20.73 18.79
N LEU A 41 10.31 -19.58 19.24
CA LEU A 41 10.95 -19.42 20.56
C LEU A 41 10.09 -19.91 21.74
N ASP A 42 8.77 -19.66 21.71
CA ASP A 42 7.85 -20.00 22.81
C ASP A 42 7.63 -21.52 23.01
N ILE A 43 8.10 -22.35 22.06
CA ILE A 43 7.98 -23.81 22.11
C ILE A 43 9.32 -24.52 22.14
N ARG A 44 10.43 -23.79 22.36
CA ARG A 44 11.78 -24.36 22.37
C ARG A 44 12.21 -24.78 23.76
N SER A 45 13.06 -25.80 23.80
CA SER A 45 13.80 -26.19 25.00
C SER A 45 15.30 -26.17 24.75
N LEU A 46 16.04 -25.87 25.79
CA LEU A 46 17.49 -25.83 25.80
C LEU A 46 17.99 -26.92 26.72
N THR A 47 18.84 -27.80 26.21
CA THR A 47 19.59 -28.73 27.05
C THR A 47 20.93 -28.11 27.41
N ILE A 48 21.27 -28.11 28.69
CA ILE A 48 22.61 -27.76 29.16
C ILE A 48 23.29 -29.01 29.70
N ASP A 49 24.49 -29.30 29.20
CA ASP A 49 25.38 -30.38 29.66
C ASP A 49 26.66 -29.79 30.26
N LEU A 50 26.98 -30.19 31.49
CA LEU A 50 28.16 -29.77 32.24
C LEU A 50 29.33 -30.75 32.08
N SER A 51 30.54 -30.22 31.93
CA SER A 51 31.81 -30.97 31.91
C SER A 51 32.76 -30.42 32.96
N GLU A 52 33.38 -31.31 33.74
CA GLU A 52 34.22 -30.95 34.91
C GLU A 52 33.51 -30.01 35.93
N GLU A 53 32.18 -30.06 35.95
CA GLU A 53 31.29 -29.29 36.82
C GLU A 53 30.06 -30.13 37.17
N LYS A 54 29.39 -29.81 38.29
CA LYS A 54 28.14 -30.46 38.71
C LYS A 54 27.19 -29.50 39.41
N PHE A 55 25.90 -29.77 39.31
CA PHE A 55 24.91 -29.15 40.17
C PHE A 55 24.98 -29.70 41.60
N LYS A 56 24.94 -28.82 42.61
CA LYS A 56 24.82 -29.19 44.03
C LYS A 56 23.54 -30.00 44.29
N SER A 57 22.44 -29.64 43.62
CA SER A 57 21.14 -30.31 43.73
C SER A 57 20.30 -30.11 42.47
N PHE A 58 20.49 -30.97 41.47
CA PHE A 58 19.78 -30.86 40.18
C PHE A 58 18.25 -30.88 40.31
N ALA A 59 17.69 -31.65 41.25
CA ALA A 59 16.24 -31.72 41.46
C ALA A 59 15.64 -30.45 42.11
N GLY A 60 16.48 -29.53 42.58
CA GLY A 60 16.07 -28.30 43.26
C GLY A 60 16.33 -27.02 42.46
N LEU A 61 16.69 -27.14 41.18
CA LEU A 61 16.98 -26.02 40.31
C LEU A 61 15.70 -25.20 40.06
N LEU A 62 15.86 -23.88 40.06
CA LEU A 62 14.82 -22.88 39.87
C LEU A 62 15.16 -22.01 38.66
N THR A 63 14.16 -21.31 38.12
CA THR A 63 14.35 -20.43 36.96
C THR A 63 15.33 -19.29 37.25
N ASN A 64 15.40 -18.80 38.49
CA ASN A 64 16.30 -17.72 38.89
C ASN A 64 17.76 -18.18 39.11
N ASP A 65 18.05 -19.48 38.97
CA ASP A 65 19.42 -19.99 38.97
C ASP A 65 20.09 -19.81 37.59
N PHE A 66 19.32 -19.38 36.59
CA PHE A 66 19.74 -19.22 35.21
C PHE A 66 19.39 -17.81 34.71
N THR A 67 20.26 -17.23 33.90
CA THR A 67 20.02 -15.95 33.23
C THR A 67 20.23 -16.13 31.73
N LEU A 68 19.24 -15.73 30.93
CA LEU A 68 19.38 -15.66 29.47
C LEU A 68 20.16 -14.40 29.11
N VAL A 69 21.19 -14.54 28.28
CA VAL A 69 22.06 -13.44 27.83
C VAL A 69 21.96 -13.32 26.32
N ASP A 70 21.95 -12.08 25.82
CA ASP A 70 21.74 -11.74 24.39
C ASP A 70 20.51 -12.44 23.81
N VAL A 71 19.36 -12.21 24.46
CA VAL A 71 18.07 -12.79 24.06
C VAL A 71 17.13 -11.67 23.59
N PRO A 72 16.25 -11.90 22.60
CA PRO A 72 15.29 -10.88 22.19
C PRO A 72 14.34 -10.51 23.33
N SER A 73 13.93 -9.24 23.31
CA SER A 73 12.99 -8.70 24.30
C SER A 73 11.71 -9.52 24.32
N GLY A 74 11.18 -9.79 25.52
CA GLY A 74 10.00 -10.62 25.68
C GLY A 74 10.27 -12.12 25.79
N THR A 75 11.53 -12.55 25.69
CA THR A 75 11.95 -13.93 25.98
C THR A 75 12.30 -14.10 27.46
N SER A 76 11.92 -15.24 28.02
CA SER A 76 12.14 -15.59 29.42
C SER A 76 12.23 -17.10 29.59
N ILE A 77 12.63 -17.55 30.79
CA ILE A 77 12.59 -18.96 31.15
C ILE A 77 11.19 -19.31 31.66
N GLN A 78 10.52 -20.26 30.99
CA GLN A 78 9.25 -20.81 31.41
C GLN A 78 9.42 -21.75 32.61
N SER A 79 10.31 -22.72 32.45
CA SER A 79 10.50 -23.80 33.42
C SER A 79 11.92 -24.35 33.34
N VAL A 80 12.31 -25.04 34.41
CA VAL A 80 13.60 -25.73 34.51
C VAL A 80 13.34 -27.14 35.00
N LEU A 81 13.94 -28.11 34.32
CA LEU A 81 13.89 -29.53 34.66
C LEU A 81 15.31 -30.07 34.84
N GLY A 82 15.73 -30.29 36.09
CA GLY A 82 16.98 -30.98 36.37
C GLY A 82 16.90 -32.45 35.99
N ILE A 83 17.72 -32.89 35.04
CA ILE A 83 17.74 -34.27 34.52
C ILE A 83 18.74 -35.12 35.30
N SER A 84 19.93 -34.59 35.56
CA SER A 84 21.00 -35.26 36.33
C SER A 84 21.92 -34.24 37.00
N ASP A 85 22.91 -34.70 37.75
CA ASP A 85 23.91 -33.84 38.39
C ASP A 85 24.76 -33.03 37.39
N THR A 86 24.70 -33.35 36.09
CA THR A 86 25.45 -32.67 35.01
C THR A 86 24.55 -32.18 33.89
N LYS A 87 23.22 -32.32 34.00
CA LYS A 87 22.29 -32.03 32.89
C LYS A 87 21.01 -31.39 33.36
N VAL A 88 20.59 -30.32 32.68
CA VAL A 88 19.33 -29.61 32.90
C VAL A 88 18.67 -29.28 31.56
N GLU A 89 17.35 -29.25 31.54
CA GLU A 89 16.55 -28.74 30.43
C GLU A 89 15.82 -27.47 30.85
N ILE A 90 15.83 -26.45 29.99
CA ILE A 90 15.19 -25.15 30.20
C ILE A 90 14.14 -24.97 29.11
N GLU A 91 12.88 -24.77 29.46
CA GLU A 91 11.85 -24.38 28.51
C GLU A 91 11.83 -22.86 28.39
N LEU A 92 11.82 -22.35 27.16
CA LEU A 92 11.70 -20.92 26.88
C LEU A 92 10.23 -20.49 26.85
N ARG A 93 10.00 -19.20 27.12
CA ARG A 93 8.74 -18.51 26.89
C ARG A 93 9.02 -17.22 26.15
N TYR A 94 8.24 -16.93 25.11
CA TYR A 94 8.36 -15.71 24.33
C TYR A 94 6.98 -15.09 24.09
N ASN A 95 6.86 -13.78 24.29
CA ASN A 95 5.57 -13.09 24.23
C ASN A 95 5.15 -12.68 22.81
N GLY A 96 5.93 -12.99 21.78
CA GLY A 96 5.67 -12.61 20.39
C GLY A 96 6.03 -11.16 20.06
N LEU A 97 6.87 -10.49 20.87
CA LEU A 97 7.35 -9.15 20.58
C LEU A 97 8.39 -9.17 19.47
N ASP A 98 7.98 -8.73 18.29
CA ASP A 98 8.74 -8.65 17.04
C ASP A 98 10.20 -8.18 17.17
N PHE A 99 11.13 -8.82 16.44
CA PHE A 99 12.52 -8.42 16.31
C PHE A 99 13.16 -8.76 14.95
N ASP A 100 13.72 -7.75 14.28
CA ASP A 100 14.35 -7.88 12.95
C ASP A 100 15.87 -8.16 12.94
N THR A 101 16.48 -8.40 14.10
CA THR A 101 17.93 -8.58 14.21
C THR A 101 18.29 -9.87 14.91
N ASP A 102 19.11 -10.69 14.26
CA ASP A 102 19.64 -11.92 14.84
C ASP A 102 20.39 -11.63 16.15
N HIS A 103 20.20 -12.52 17.14
CA HIS A 103 20.95 -12.51 18.38
C HIS A 103 22.04 -13.57 18.32
N GLU A 104 23.23 -13.19 17.85
CA GLU A 104 24.32 -14.10 17.54
C GLU A 104 25.10 -14.62 18.75
N ASN A 105 24.95 -14.01 19.95
CA ASN A 105 25.69 -14.40 21.15
C ASN A 105 24.76 -14.93 22.25
N PHE A 106 23.62 -15.52 21.88
CA PHE A 106 22.66 -16.06 22.84
C PHE A 106 23.31 -17.18 23.68
N HIS A 107 23.26 -17.06 25.01
CA HIS A 107 23.76 -18.09 25.92
C HIS A 107 23.03 -18.06 27.27
N VAL A 108 23.32 -19.04 28.12
CA VAL A 108 22.77 -19.14 29.47
C VAL A 108 23.90 -19.03 30.49
N ASP A 109 23.75 -18.08 31.41
CA ASP A 109 24.57 -17.97 32.61
C ASP A 109 23.95 -18.80 33.75
N ILE A 110 24.75 -19.66 34.38
CA ILE A 110 24.35 -20.50 35.50
C ILE A 110 24.94 -19.93 36.79
N ASP A 111 24.12 -19.61 37.78
CA ASP A 111 24.57 -19.01 39.04
C ASP A 111 25.51 -19.94 39.82
N SER A 112 26.65 -19.42 40.29
CA SER A 112 27.65 -20.23 41.01
C SER A 112 27.13 -20.83 42.32
N SER A 113 26.04 -20.29 42.89
CA SER A 113 25.40 -20.81 44.10
C SER A 113 24.83 -22.21 43.90
N VAL A 114 24.50 -22.63 42.67
CA VAL A 114 24.00 -23.99 42.37
C VAL A 114 25.07 -24.95 41.85
N LEU A 115 26.29 -24.48 41.62
CA LEU A 115 27.42 -25.26 41.07
C LEU A 115 28.39 -25.74 42.15
N ILE A 116 29.19 -26.79 41.89
CA ILE A 116 30.14 -27.35 42.85
C ILE A 116 31.54 -26.76 42.66
N GLN A 117 32.04 -26.73 41.42
CA GLN A 117 33.40 -26.29 41.10
C GLN A 117 33.50 -24.77 40.87
N THR A 118 32.52 -24.18 40.20
CA THR A 118 32.45 -22.74 39.96
C THR A 118 31.95 -22.05 41.23
N GLU A 119 32.84 -21.35 41.92
CA GLU A 119 32.53 -20.77 43.25
C GLU A 119 32.01 -19.33 43.20
N THR A 120 32.29 -18.59 42.12
CA THR A 120 31.95 -17.16 42.03
C THR A 120 31.28 -16.79 40.72
N LEU A 121 30.37 -15.82 40.78
CA LEU A 121 29.64 -15.28 39.63
C LEU A 121 28.79 -16.36 38.94
N VAL A 122 29.15 -16.76 37.73
CA VAL A 122 28.38 -17.64 36.87
C VAL A 122 29.30 -18.54 36.06
N LEU A 123 28.78 -19.67 35.62
CA LEU A 123 29.33 -20.45 34.50
C LEU A 123 28.46 -20.22 33.27
N SER A 124 29.02 -19.64 32.23
CA SER A 124 28.33 -19.41 30.95
C SER A 124 28.42 -20.66 30.07
N THR A 125 27.36 -20.94 29.32
CA THR A 125 27.41 -21.92 28.24
C THR A 125 28.21 -21.39 27.04
N ASP A 126 28.43 -22.23 26.03
CA ASP A 126 28.70 -21.74 24.68
C ASP A 126 27.50 -20.97 24.10
N THR A 127 27.76 -20.24 23.02
CA THR A 127 26.79 -19.37 22.36
C THR A 127 26.06 -20.10 21.23
N ASP A 128 24.79 -19.78 21.05
CA ASP A 128 23.99 -20.11 19.87
C ASP A 128 23.43 -18.82 19.24
N THR A 129 22.74 -18.95 18.10
CA THR A 129 22.08 -17.84 17.41
C THR A 129 20.57 -17.99 17.48
N ILE A 130 19.89 -16.90 17.81
CA ILE A 130 18.45 -16.77 17.60
C ILE A 130 18.24 -15.97 16.32
N PHE A 131 17.64 -16.59 15.31
CA PHE A 131 17.38 -15.95 14.03
C PHE A 131 16.08 -15.13 14.08
N ALA A 132 16.19 -13.88 13.70
CA ALA A 132 15.07 -12.98 13.44
C ALA A 132 14.33 -13.38 12.17
N TYR A 133 13.05 -13.04 12.08
CA TYR A 133 12.33 -13.04 10.82
C TYR A 133 12.12 -11.60 10.38
N VAL A 134 12.70 -11.21 9.24
CA VAL A 134 12.51 -9.87 8.70
C VAL A 134 11.30 -9.89 7.77
N GLU A 135 10.22 -9.22 8.16
CA GLU A 135 9.04 -9.04 7.32
C GLU A 135 9.35 -8.24 6.04
N ILE A 136 8.60 -8.55 4.98
CA ILE A 136 8.57 -7.79 3.73
C ILE A 136 7.14 -7.31 3.52
N PRO A 137 6.76 -6.16 4.09
CA PRO A 137 5.45 -5.54 3.93
C PRO A 137 5.05 -5.41 2.45
N VAL A 138 3.86 -5.90 2.11
CA VAL A 138 3.26 -5.72 0.78
C VAL A 138 1.82 -5.26 0.93
N ALA A 139 1.46 -4.23 0.16
CA ALA A 139 0.08 -3.81 -0.03
C ALA A 139 -0.39 -4.17 -1.44
N THR A 140 -1.55 -4.81 -1.53
CA THR A 140 -2.24 -5.11 -2.80
C THR A 140 -3.57 -4.40 -2.83
N MET A 141 -3.95 -3.87 -3.99
CA MET A 141 -5.14 -3.07 -4.19
C MET A 141 -6.01 -3.71 -5.26
N SER A 142 -7.31 -3.71 -5.00
CA SER A 142 -8.34 -4.08 -5.96
C SER A 142 -9.46 -3.05 -5.96
N ALA A 143 -10.16 -2.94 -7.08
CA ALA A 143 -11.39 -2.16 -7.17
C ALA A 143 -12.60 -3.11 -7.24
N ASP A 144 -13.73 -2.70 -6.68
CA ASP A 144 -14.98 -3.44 -6.73
C ASP A 144 -15.55 -3.57 -8.15
N SER A 145 -15.22 -2.63 -9.02
CA SER A 145 -15.44 -2.70 -10.46
C SER A 145 -14.25 -2.14 -11.25
N MET A 146 -14.26 -2.33 -12.56
CA MET A 146 -13.20 -1.76 -13.40
C MET A 146 -13.31 -0.23 -13.39
N LEU A 147 -12.21 0.44 -13.02
CA LEU A 147 -12.14 1.89 -12.96
C LEU A 147 -12.23 2.48 -14.37
N ARG A 148 -13.32 3.20 -14.62
CA ARG A 148 -13.59 3.96 -15.83
C ARG A 148 -13.97 5.36 -15.44
N GLU A 149 -13.57 6.35 -16.21
CA GLU A 149 -13.89 7.76 -15.96
C GLU A 149 -15.34 8.01 -15.50
N TRP A 150 -16.31 7.49 -16.24
CA TRP A 150 -17.74 7.70 -15.96
C TRP A 150 -18.28 6.97 -14.72
N ASN A 151 -17.50 6.07 -14.09
CA ASN A 151 -17.93 5.37 -12.87
C ASN A 151 -17.08 5.65 -11.64
N LEU A 152 -16.03 6.48 -11.72
CA LEU A 152 -15.06 6.67 -10.63
C LEU A 152 -15.69 7.01 -9.27
N ASP A 153 -16.69 7.89 -9.25
CA ASP A 153 -17.38 8.37 -8.03
C ASP A 153 -18.12 7.27 -7.26
N ALA A 154 -18.41 6.13 -7.89
CA ALA A 154 -19.14 5.03 -7.27
C ALA A 154 -18.24 3.84 -6.93
N ASN A 155 -16.94 3.90 -7.23
CA ASN A 155 -16.03 2.79 -7.01
C ASN A 155 -15.44 2.80 -5.60
N ARG A 156 -15.15 1.59 -5.14
CA ARG A 156 -14.45 1.33 -3.89
C ARG A 156 -13.16 0.58 -4.14
N LEU A 157 -12.09 1.03 -3.52
CA LEU A 157 -10.83 0.31 -3.46
C LEU A 157 -10.80 -0.54 -2.19
N THR A 158 -10.30 -1.77 -2.31
CA THR A 158 -9.95 -2.64 -1.18
C THR A 158 -8.45 -2.86 -1.20
N ILE A 159 -7.78 -2.54 -0.10
CA ILE A 159 -6.36 -2.76 0.08
C ILE A 159 -6.16 -3.87 1.12
N ASP A 160 -5.40 -4.88 0.73
CA ASP A 160 -5.03 -6.04 1.53
C ASP A 160 -3.52 -6.05 1.79
N PHE A 161 -3.14 -6.32 3.04
CA PHE A 161 -1.76 -6.40 3.48
C PHE A 161 -1.28 -7.85 3.63
N THR A 162 -0.01 -8.06 3.30
CA THR A 162 0.77 -9.25 3.62
C THR A 162 2.02 -8.81 4.40
N GLU A 163 2.29 -9.45 5.53
CA GLU A 163 3.41 -9.10 6.44
C GLU A 163 3.39 -7.62 6.87
N GLU A 164 2.18 -7.05 6.98
CA GLU A 164 1.95 -5.70 7.46
C GLU A 164 0.60 -5.64 8.18
N THR A 165 0.49 -4.76 9.18
CA THR A 165 -0.76 -4.51 9.90
C THR A 165 -0.92 -3.03 10.26
N PHE A 166 -2.16 -2.57 10.37
CA PHE A 166 -2.46 -1.28 10.96
C PHE A 166 -2.24 -1.31 12.47
N LEU A 167 -1.61 -0.26 13.00
CA LEU A 167 -1.52 -0.01 14.45
C LEU A 167 -2.91 0.12 15.08
N ASP A 168 -3.84 0.80 14.38
CA ASP A 168 -5.24 0.92 14.77
C ASP A 168 -6.15 1.08 13.54
N HIS A 169 -6.66 -0.04 13.01
CA HIS A 169 -7.55 -0.04 11.86
C HIS A 169 -8.91 0.65 12.12
N ASN A 170 -9.33 0.86 13.37
CA ASN A 170 -10.63 1.47 13.66
C ASN A 170 -10.60 3.01 13.59
N ASN A 171 -9.42 3.62 13.56
CA ASN A 171 -9.23 5.06 13.60
C ASN A 171 -8.39 5.57 12.42
N LEU A 172 -8.68 5.06 11.22
CA LEU A 172 -8.05 5.51 9.98
C LEU A 172 -8.73 6.76 9.43
N GLU A 173 -7.94 7.68 8.91
CA GLU A 173 -8.38 8.93 8.28
C GLU A 173 -7.99 8.96 6.80
N VAL A 174 -8.73 9.72 5.98
CA VAL A 174 -8.38 9.97 4.56
C VAL A 174 -6.94 10.49 4.42
N SER A 175 -6.48 11.30 5.36
CA SER A 175 -5.12 11.86 5.39
C SER A 175 -4.00 10.82 5.50
N ASN A 176 -4.32 9.57 5.90
CA ASN A 176 -3.35 8.47 5.95
C ASN A 176 -3.08 7.85 4.57
N PHE A 177 -3.86 8.22 3.56
CA PHE A 177 -3.81 7.65 2.22
C PHE A 177 -3.57 8.76 1.19
N THR A 178 -2.63 8.54 0.27
CA THR A 178 -2.38 9.47 -0.84
C THR A 178 -2.57 8.75 -2.16
N LEU A 179 -3.44 9.29 -3.02
CA LEU A 179 -3.61 8.79 -4.38
C LEU A 179 -2.38 9.18 -5.22
N VAL A 180 -1.78 8.20 -5.89
CA VAL A 180 -0.61 8.36 -6.75
C VAL A 180 -1.05 8.21 -8.20
N ASN A 181 -0.67 9.18 -9.04
CA ASN A 181 -1.06 9.25 -10.46
C ASN A 181 -2.58 9.25 -10.70
N ALA A 182 -3.38 9.71 -9.75
CA ALA A 182 -4.81 9.89 -9.96
C ALA A 182 -5.10 10.98 -11.00
N PRO A 183 -6.16 10.83 -11.84
CA PRO A 183 -6.64 11.90 -12.70
C PRO A 183 -7.11 13.09 -11.85
N VAL A 184 -7.06 14.29 -12.44
CA VAL A 184 -7.48 15.52 -11.75
C VAL A 184 -8.95 15.42 -11.38
N GLY A 185 -9.27 15.72 -10.12
CA GLY A 185 -10.64 15.63 -9.62
C GLY A 185 -11.00 14.29 -8.97
N LEU A 186 -10.11 13.30 -9.00
CA LEU A 186 -10.26 12.07 -8.23
C LEU A 186 -9.68 12.23 -6.82
N GLY A 187 -10.46 11.84 -5.82
CA GLY A 187 -10.08 11.85 -4.42
C GLY A 187 -10.64 10.63 -3.67
N ILE A 188 -10.40 10.60 -2.37
CA ILE A 188 -10.97 9.63 -1.44
C ILE A 188 -12.09 10.33 -0.68
N GLU A 189 -13.31 9.79 -0.76
CA GLU A 189 -14.46 10.27 -0.01
C GLU A 189 -14.37 9.84 1.45
N SER A 190 -14.10 8.55 1.68
CA SER A 190 -14.10 7.96 3.01
C SER A 190 -13.17 6.74 3.11
N VAL A 191 -12.83 6.40 4.35
CA VAL A 191 -11.98 5.26 4.71
C VAL A 191 -12.72 4.39 5.71
N SER A 192 -12.65 3.07 5.53
CA SER A 192 -13.18 2.09 6.47
C SER A 192 -12.15 0.98 6.69
N GLY A 193 -11.55 0.93 7.88
CA GLY A 193 -10.70 -0.20 8.27
C GLY A 193 -11.55 -1.44 8.55
N VAL A 194 -11.35 -2.48 7.76
CA VAL A 194 -12.14 -3.73 7.84
C VAL A 194 -11.52 -4.71 8.83
N SER A 195 -10.20 -4.76 8.86
CA SER A 195 -9.42 -5.59 9.79
C SER A 195 -8.01 -5.02 9.96
N PRO A 196 -7.16 -5.55 10.85
CA PRO A 196 -5.77 -5.13 10.95
C PRO A 196 -4.98 -5.22 9.64
N THR A 197 -5.39 -6.07 8.70
CA THR A 197 -4.69 -6.29 7.41
C THR A 197 -5.52 -5.83 6.21
N GLN A 198 -6.64 -5.13 6.39
CA GLN A 198 -7.52 -4.74 5.28
C GLN A 198 -8.22 -3.40 5.52
N VAL A 199 -8.24 -2.55 4.50
CA VAL A 199 -8.96 -1.27 4.48
C VAL A 199 -9.73 -1.09 3.18
N GLN A 200 -10.83 -0.36 3.23
CA GLN A 200 -11.62 0.08 2.08
C GLN A 200 -11.60 1.59 1.94
N LEU A 201 -11.46 2.08 0.70
CA LEU A 201 -11.48 3.49 0.34
C LEU A 201 -12.63 3.72 -0.64
N ASP A 202 -13.60 4.54 -0.26
CA ASP A 202 -14.63 5.01 -1.21
C ASP A 202 -14.06 6.20 -1.98
N LEU A 203 -14.17 6.18 -3.30
CA LEU A 203 -13.66 7.24 -4.17
C LEU A 203 -14.70 8.35 -4.37
N VAL A 204 -14.23 9.57 -4.63
CA VAL A 204 -15.05 10.70 -5.07
C VAL A 204 -14.46 11.30 -6.34
N TYR A 205 -15.29 11.63 -7.31
CA TYR A 205 -14.86 12.21 -8.58
C TYR A 205 -15.66 13.45 -8.94
N THR A 206 -14.98 14.55 -9.28
CA THR A 206 -15.65 15.80 -9.66
C THR A 206 -16.30 15.77 -11.04
N GLY A 207 -16.11 14.70 -11.83
CA GLY A 207 -16.60 14.61 -13.20
C GLY A 207 -15.83 15.52 -14.17
N LEU A 208 -14.58 15.85 -13.85
CA LEU A 208 -13.70 16.49 -14.82
C LEU A 208 -13.39 15.51 -15.94
N ASP A 209 -13.06 16.02 -17.11
CA ASP A 209 -12.86 15.19 -18.29
C ASP A 209 -11.38 14.77 -18.44
N PHE A 210 -11.13 13.54 -18.90
CA PHE A 210 -9.80 13.09 -19.31
C PHE A 210 -9.83 11.99 -20.39
N ASP A 211 -9.19 12.27 -21.53
CA ASP A 211 -9.10 11.31 -22.65
C ASP A 211 -7.94 10.30 -22.58
N VAL A 212 -7.07 10.40 -21.56
CA VAL A 212 -5.85 9.59 -21.46
C VAL A 212 -5.98 8.56 -20.35
N THR A 213 -5.96 7.28 -20.74
CA THR A 213 -5.93 6.16 -19.79
C THR A 213 -4.73 6.26 -18.85
N VAL A 214 -4.98 6.18 -17.54
CA VAL A 214 -3.96 6.13 -16.50
C VAL A 214 -3.58 4.67 -16.28
N THR A 215 -2.30 4.33 -16.35
CA THR A 215 -1.83 2.92 -16.29
C THR A 215 -1.15 2.54 -14.99
N ASP A 216 -0.85 3.52 -14.14
CA ASP A 216 -0.01 3.38 -12.94
C ASP A 216 -0.65 4.08 -11.72
N PHE A 217 -1.98 4.02 -11.60
CA PHE A 217 -2.72 4.54 -10.45
C PHE A 217 -2.49 3.64 -9.23
N ALA A 218 -2.04 4.22 -8.12
CA ALA A 218 -1.72 3.50 -6.89
C ALA A 218 -2.13 4.32 -5.64
N VAL A 219 -2.01 3.71 -4.47
CA VAL A 219 -2.23 4.37 -3.17
C VAL A 219 -0.99 4.21 -2.30
N ASP A 220 -0.55 5.32 -1.70
CA ASP A 220 0.44 5.33 -0.63
C ASP A 220 -0.26 5.34 0.72
N ILE A 221 0.18 4.46 1.62
CA ILE A 221 -0.25 4.41 3.03
C ILE A 221 0.91 4.91 3.89
N ILE A 222 0.68 5.96 4.68
CA ILE A 222 1.73 6.57 5.51
C ILE A 222 2.23 5.60 6.60
N ASP A 223 3.54 5.62 6.87
CA ASP A 223 4.20 4.80 7.91
C ASP A 223 3.56 4.92 9.31
N THR A 224 3.05 6.10 9.68
CA THR A 224 2.57 6.38 11.05
C THR A 224 1.34 5.56 11.48
N VAL A 225 0.68 4.88 10.54
CA VAL A 225 -0.45 3.99 10.83
C VAL A 225 -0.12 2.51 10.66
N LEU A 226 1.11 2.18 10.25
CA LEU A 226 1.59 0.84 9.95
C LEU A 226 2.50 0.33 11.08
N LEU A 227 2.54 -0.99 11.27
CA LEU A 227 3.33 -1.61 12.33
C LEU A 227 4.74 -1.96 11.82
N GLN A 228 4.84 -2.62 10.66
CA GLN A 228 6.11 -3.09 10.10
C GLN A 228 6.82 -2.00 9.28
N THR A 229 6.08 -1.20 8.50
CA THR A 229 6.63 -0.09 7.72
C THR A 229 6.92 1.11 8.62
N THR A 230 8.16 1.23 9.10
CA THR A 230 8.58 2.26 10.08
C THR A 230 9.05 3.59 9.48
N SER A 231 9.13 3.71 8.15
CA SER A 231 9.49 4.97 7.49
C SER A 231 8.89 5.13 6.09
N GLY A 232 8.49 6.35 5.74
CA GLY A 232 7.97 6.70 4.42
C GLY A 232 6.50 6.32 4.23
N ALA A 233 6.25 5.50 3.21
CA ALA A 233 4.92 4.99 2.90
C ALA A 233 5.02 3.60 2.28
N LEU A 234 4.04 2.74 2.58
CA LEU A 234 3.83 1.49 1.86
C LEU A 234 2.94 1.77 0.65
N ARG A 235 3.44 1.49 -0.55
CA ARG A 235 2.71 1.70 -1.81
C ARG A 235 2.03 0.40 -2.24
N THR A 236 0.78 0.50 -2.69
CA THR A 236 0.07 -0.62 -3.32
C THR A 236 0.67 -0.98 -4.68
N ASP A 237 0.28 -2.13 -5.22
CA ASP A 237 0.36 -2.32 -6.67
C ASP A 237 -0.54 -1.33 -7.43
N SER A 238 -0.37 -1.28 -8.75
CA SER A 238 -1.05 -0.31 -9.61
C SER A 238 -2.30 -0.89 -10.26
N LEU A 239 -3.34 -0.07 -10.34
CA LEU A 239 -4.51 -0.30 -11.18
C LEU A 239 -4.51 0.63 -12.41
N MET A 240 -5.29 0.25 -13.41
CA MET A 240 -5.56 1.07 -14.60
C MET A 240 -6.88 1.81 -14.43
N ILE A 241 -6.92 3.09 -14.82
CA ILE A 241 -8.16 3.87 -14.97
C ILE A 241 -8.36 4.16 -16.45
N ILE A 242 -9.44 3.62 -17.01
CA ILE A 242 -9.74 3.74 -18.44
C ILE A 242 -10.50 5.04 -18.68
N ALA A 243 -9.90 5.93 -19.47
CA ALA A 243 -10.56 7.13 -20.00
C ALA A 243 -11.77 6.76 -20.85
N TYR A 244 -12.82 7.57 -20.79
CA TYR A 244 -13.82 7.62 -21.84
C TYR A 244 -13.27 8.51 -22.97
N ILE A 245 -13.60 8.19 -24.22
CA ILE A 245 -13.22 9.03 -25.36
C ILE A 245 -14.53 9.39 -26.03
N GLU A 246 -14.91 10.65 -25.91
CA GLU A 246 -16.10 11.21 -26.51
C GLU A 246 -16.00 11.27 -28.04
N ASP A 247 -17.16 11.12 -28.70
CA ASP A 247 -17.34 11.42 -30.13
C ASP A 247 -18.30 12.61 -30.25
N PRO A 248 -17.82 13.86 -30.10
CA PRO A 248 -18.67 15.03 -30.07
C PRO A 248 -19.41 15.21 -31.40
N VAL A 249 -20.74 15.37 -31.34
CA VAL A 249 -21.60 15.57 -32.51
C VAL A 249 -22.42 16.85 -32.37
N SER A 250 -22.48 17.63 -33.44
CA SER A 250 -23.39 18.77 -33.58
C SER A 250 -24.53 18.46 -34.54
N THR A 251 -25.77 18.71 -34.10
CA THR A 251 -26.97 18.63 -34.94
C THR A 251 -27.66 19.98 -35.00
N ILE A 252 -27.91 20.49 -36.20
CA ILE A 252 -28.77 21.65 -36.45
C ILE A 252 -30.14 21.21 -37.00
N VAL A 253 -31.18 21.89 -36.52
CA VAL A 253 -32.54 21.78 -37.02
C VAL A 253 -33.07 23.19 -37.29
N ALA A 254 -33.66 23.41 -38.45
CA ALA A 254 -34.32 24.68 -38.76
C ALA A 254 -35.69 24.77 -38.05
N ASP A 255 -36.12 25.99 -37.72
CA ASP A 255 -37.47 26.26 -37.18
C ASP A 255 -38.61 25.92 -38.15
N SER A 256 -38.29 25.62 -39.39
CA SER A 256 -39.20 25.29 -40.46
C SER A 256 -38.77 24.01 -41.15
N SER A 257 -39.74 23.24 -41.63
CA SER A 257 -39.46 22.02 -42.38
C SER A 257 -38.75 22.26 -43.71
N VAL A 258 -38.71 23.51 -44.20
CA VAL A 258 -37.99 23.91 -45.41
C VAL A 258 -37.34 25.28 -45.20
N LEU A 259 -36.02 25.36 -45.37
CA LEU A 259 -35.32 26.61 -45.61
C LEU A 259 -35.47 26.95 -47.10
N ASN A 260 -35.96 28.14 -47.40
CA ASN A 260 -36.07 28.63 -48.77
C ASN A 260 -35.63 30.08 -48.84
N GLU A 261 -35.18 30.46 -50.03
CA GLU A 261 -34.65 31.78 -50.35
C GLU A 261 -35.50 32.94 -49.81
N GLN A 262 -36.80 32.93 -50.13
CA GLN A 262 -37.73 34.02 -49.79
C GLN A 262 -37.88 34.33 -48.30
N ARG A 263 -37.46 33.41 -47.42
CA ARG A 263 -37.70 33.53 -45.98
C ARG A 263 -36.44 33.36 -45.14
N LEU A 264 -35.26 33.27 -45.76
CA LEU A 264 -34.03 32.92 -45.08
C LEU A 264 -33.67 33.90 -43.96
N ASP A 265 -33.94 35.21 -44.16
CA ASP A 265 -33.74 36.29 -43.17
C ASP A 265 -34.64 36.19 -41.92
N TYR A 266 -35.67 35.33 -41.95
CA TYR A 266 -36.58 35.10 -40.82
C TYR A 266 -36.41 33.74 -40.17
N ARG A 267 -35.36 32.99 -40.54
CA ARG A 267 -35.17 31.63 -40.06
C ARG A 267 -34.19 31.57 -38.91
N SER A 268 -34.46 30.63 -38.03
CA SER A 268 -33.58 30.24 -36.95
C SER A 268 -33.18 28.76 -37.06
N LEU A 269 -31.98 28.47 -36.59
CA LEU A 269 -31.47 27.12 -36.40
C LEU A 269 -31.34 26.86 -34.90
N VAL A 270 -31.77 25.69 -34.45
CA VAL A 270 -31.42 25.19 -33.12
C VAL A 270 -30.28 24.21 -33.30
N VAL A 271 -29.14 24.50 -32.69
CA VAL A 271 -28.05 23.54 -32.55
C VAL A 271 -28.23 22.76 -31.25
N THR A 272 -28.03 21.45 -31.33
CA THR A 272 -28.00 20.52 -30.19
C THR A 272 -26.73 19.68 -30.27
N PHE A 273 -26.08 19.49 -29.14
CA PHE A 273 -24.90 18.65 -29.00
C PHE A 273 -25.21 17.28 -28.40
N ASP A 274 -24.47 16.28 -28.86
CA ASP A 274 -24.31 14.97 -28.24
C ASP A 274 -22.82 14.79 -27.93
N GLU A 275 -22.49 14.35 -26.71
CA GLU A 275 -21.11 14.26 -26.19
C GLU A 275 -20.27 15.54 -26.38
N GLU A 276 -20.91 16.71 -26.41
CA GLU A 276 -20.26 18.02 -26.50
C GLU A 276 -21.04 19.06 -25.70
N ARG A 277 -20.35 20.10 -25.21
CA ARG A 277 -20.93 21.22 -24.48
C ARG A 277 -20.21 22.52 -24.81
N PHE A 278 -20.93 23.63 -24.66
CA PHE A 278 -20.31 24.95 -24.65
C PHE A 278 -19.50 25.17 -23.38
N PHE A 279 -18.34 25.81 -23.52
CA PHE A 279 -17.53 26.26 -22.38
C PHE A 279 -18.31 27.27 -21.52
N ASP A 280 -18.94 28.26 -22.16
CA ASP A 280 -19.88 29.19 -21.51
C ASP A 280 -21.03 29.56 -22.48
N TYR A 281 -22.15 28.84 -22.36
CA TYR A 281 -23.31 29.08 -23.20
C TYR A 281 -23.96 30.46 -22.99
N LEU A 282 -23.67 31.18 -21.90
CA LEU A 282 -24.24 32.49 -21.65
C LEU A 282 -23.49 33.62 -22.37
N THR A 283 -22.26 33.37 -22.82
CA THR A 283 -21.39 34.40 -23.41
C THR A 283 -20.75 34.00 -24.75
N LEU A 284 -21.49 33.25 -25.58
CA LEU A 284 -21.04 32.80 -26.91
C LEU A 284 -20.55 33.96 -27.80
N ASN A 285 -19.37 33.82 -28.39
CA ASN A 285 -18.83 34.81 -29.32
C ASN A 285 -19.26 34.49 -30.77
N PRO A 286 -20.07 35.34 -31.43
CA PRO A 286 -20.54 35.07 -32.79
C PRO A 286 -19.43 34.90 -33.84
N LEU A 287 -18.22 35.41 -33.59
CA LEU A 287 -17.08 35.23 -34.51
C LEU A 287 -16.56 33.79 -34.54
N ASN A 288 -16.88 32.98 -33.53
CA ASN A 288 -16.49 31.58 -33.42
C ASN A 288 -17.48 30.63 -34.12
N PHE A 289 -18.45 31.19 -34.85
CA PHE A 289 -19.44 30.45 -35.60
C PHE A 289 -19.41 30.92 -37.06
N SER A 290 -19.47 29.97 -37.98
CA SER A 290 -19.55 30.26 -39.41
C SER A 290 -20.49 29.31 -40.12
N LEU A 291 -20.92 29.71 -41.31
CA LEU A 291 -21.79 28.90 -42.15
C LEU A 291 -20.97 28.32 -43.31
N SER A 292 -21.04 27.01 -43.49
CA SER A 292 -20.45 26.31 -44.63
C SER A 292 -21.55 25.86 -45.57
N GLY A 293 -21.30 25.93 -46.89
CA GLY A 293 -22.28 25.54 -47.91
C GLY A 293 -23.53 26.42 -47.96
N ALA A 294 -23.47 27.63 -47.41
CA ALA A 294 -24.57 28.60 -47.47
C ALA A 294 -24.59 29.38 -48.81
N PRO A 295 -25.77 29.80 -49.30
CA PRO A 295 -25.88 30.75 -50.40
C PRO A 295 -25.14 32.06 -50.10
N THR A 296 -24.61 32.70 -51.15
CA THR A 296 -24.05 34.05 -51.02
C THR A 296 -25.11 35.00 -50.47
N GLY A 297 -24.70 35.89 -49.56
CA GLY A 297 -25.64 36.80 -48.87
C GLY A 297 -26.20 36.24 -47.56
N THR A 298 -26.01 34.95 -47.27
CA THR A 298 -26.44 34.33 -46.00
C THR A 298 -25.38 34.53 -44.91
N GLY A 299 -25.79 34.98 -43.73
CA GLY A 299 -24.93 35.12 -42.57
C GLY A 299 -25.63 34.77 -41.26
N ILE A 300 -24.91 34.93 -40.16
CA ILE A 300 -25.44 34.81 -38.80
C ILE A 300 -25.79 36.21 -38.29
N GLN A 301 -27.05 36.42 -37.94
CA GLN A 301 -27.53 37.66 -37.33
C GLN A 301 -27.17 37.70 -35.84
N SER A 302 -27.46 36.62 -35.12
CA SER A 302 -27.18 36.50 -33.69
C SER A 302 -27.18 35.05 -33.25
N ILE A 303 -26.60 34.82 -32.06
CA ILE A 303 -26.54 33.51 -31.41
C ILE A 303 -26.98 33.69 -29.97
N THR A 304 -27.87 32.82 -29.50
CA THR A 304 -28.33 32.76 -28.12
C THR A 304 -28.08 31.37 -27.57
N GLY A 305 -27.23 31.22 -26.56
CA GLY A 305 -27.11 29.93 -25.88
C GLY A 305 -28.32 29.68 -25.00
N ASN A 306 -28.92 28.50 -25.16
CA ASN A 306 -30.13 28.10 -24.44
C ASN A 306 -29.77 27.23 -23.23
N SER A 307 -28.75 26.39 -23.36
CA SER A 307 -28.21 25.49 -22.33
C SER A 307 -26.75 25.13 -22.66
N PRO A 308 -26.03 24.41 -21.78
CA PRO A 308 -24.69 23.91 -22.11
C PRO A 308 -24.63 23.06 -23.39
N THR A 309 -25.73 22.47 -23.84
CA THR A 309 -25.77 21.59 -25.03
C THR A 309 -26.60 22.16 -26.18
N GLN A 310 -27.15 23.37 -26.06
CA GLN A 310 -28.05 23.93 -27.08
C GLN A 310 -27.90 25.44 -27.26
N ALA A 311 -28.00 25.89 -28.50
CA ALA A 311 -28.07 27.31 -28.85
C ALA A 311 -29.04 27.55 -30.03
N THR A 312 -29.53 28.78 -30.13
CA THR A 312 -30.36 29.25 -31.25
C THR A 312 -29.54 30.23 -32.09
N ILE A 313 -29.45 30.00 -33.40
CA ILE A 313 -28.80 30.86 -34.37
C ILE A 313 -29.88 31.54 -35.21
N LEU A 314 -29.93 32.87 -35.22
CA LEU A 314 -30.75 33.61 -36.17
C LEU A 314 -29.95 33.86 -37.45
N LEU A 315 -30.53 33.55 -38.60
CA LEU A 315 -29.93 33.82 -39.90
C LEU A 315 -30.24 35.26 -40.32
N GLN A 316 -29.35 35.82 -41.13
CA GLN A 316 -29.60 37.02 -41.91
C GLN A 316 -29.37 36.71 -43.39
N PHE A 317 -30.12 37.36 -44.28
CA PHE A 317 -29.97 37.24 -45.72
C PHE A 317 -30.15 38.61 -46.39
N ASP A 318 -29.28 38.96 -47.34
CA ASP A 318 -29.27 40.27 -48.00
C ASP A 318 -30.10 40.33 -49.30
N ASP A 319 -30.95 39.34 -49.51
CA ASP A 319 -31.76 39.14 -50.71
C ASP A 319 -30.95 38.90 -52.00
N THR A 320 -29.67 38.46 -51.89
CA THR A 320 -28.88 38.03 -53.06
C THR A 320 -29.48 36.78 -53.70
N ASP A 321 -30.11 36.97 -54.85
CA ASP A 321 -30.78 35.95 -55.68
C ASP A 321 -29.93 34.69 -55.95
N PHE A 322 -30.53 33.50 -55.83
CA PHE A 322 -29.93 32.22 -56.21
C PHE A 322 -30.93 31.22 -56.81
N ASP A 323 -30.61 30.69 -58.00
CA ASP A 323 -31.49 29.77 -58.75
C ASP A 323 -31.21 28.26 -58.52
N VAL A 324 -30.34 27.91 -57.58
CA VAL A 324 -29.89 26.52 -57.35
C VAL A 324 -29.99 26.14 -55.87
N ASP A 325 -30.51 24.95 -55.59
CA ASP A 325 -30.59 24.40 -54.24
C ASP A 325 -29.20 24.14 -53.62
N TYR A 326 -29.05 24.45 -52.33
CA TYR A 326 -27.85 24.19 -51.54
C TYR A 326 -28.14 23.03 -50.57
N ASN A 327 -27.54 21.86 -50.80
CA ASN A 327 -27.86 20.62 -50.07
C ASN A 327 -26.86 20.25 -48.97
N ASP A 328 -25.86 21.10 -48.71
CA ASP A 328 -24.80 20.87 -47.72
C ASP A 328 -24.60 22.09 -46.82
N PHE A 329 -25.70 22.76 -46.47
CA PHE A 329 -25.68 23.90 -45.56
C PHE A 329 -25.42 23.41 -44.13
N ARG A 330 -24.36 23.91 -43.49
CA ARG A 330 -23.88 23.48 -42.18
C ARG A 330 -23.48 24.65 -41.31
N LEU A 331 -23.59 24.44 -40.00
CA LEU A 331 -22.97 25.28 -38.99
C LEU A 331 -21.58 24.72 -38.68
N VAL A 332 -20.59 25.60 -38.60
CA VAL A 332 -19.22 25.30 -38.18
C VAL A 332 -18.95 26.10 -36.91
N ILE A 333 -18.52 25.41 -35.85
CA ILE A 333 -18.29 25.97 -34.52
C ILE A 333 -16.82 25.78 -34.19
N ASP A 334 -16.13 26.86 -33.87
CA ASP A 334 -14.73 26.85 -33.45
C ASP A 334 -14.58 26.19 -32.08
N ASN A 335 -13.50 25.44 -31.91
CA ASN A 335 -13.24 24.70 -30.68
C ASN A 335 -13.12 25.61 -29.43
N SER A 336 -12.83 26.90 -29.59
CA SER A 336 -12.75 27.83 -28.47
C SER A 336 -14.08 28.06 -27.74
N GLU A 337 -15.20 27.64 -28.32
CA GLU A 337 -16.52 27.65 -27.68
C GLU A 337 -16.88 26.31 -27.03
N LEU A 338 -16.08 25.26 -27.23
CA LEU A 338 -16.44 23.87 -26.95
C LEU A 338 -15.56 23.26 -25.84
N ILE A 339 -16.05 22.21 -25.18
CA ILE A 339 -15.33 21.52 -24.11
C ILE A 339 -14.59 20.29 -24.65
N GLN A 340 -15.29 19.39 -25.36
CA GLN A 340 -14.70 18.10 -25.79
C GLN A 340 -13.92 18.22 -27.10
N THR A 341 -14.34 19.09 -28.02
CA THR A 341 -13.57 19.35 -29.23
C THR A 341 -12.27 20.09 -28.88
N GLY A 342 -11.17 19.36 -28.69
CA GLY A 342 -9.90 19.96 -28.25
C GLY A 342 -9.15 20.79 -29.32
N SER A 343 -9.46 20.64 -30.61
CA SER A 343 -8.82 21.40 -31.71
C SER A 343 -9.71 21.56 -32.93
N GLY A 344 -9.54 22.64 -33.70
CA GLY A 344 -10.21 22.84 -34.98
C GLY A 344 -11.66 23.30 -34.83
N THR A 345 -12.59 22.61 -35.50
CA THR A 345 -14.00 22.99 -35.54
C THR A 345 -14.91 21.77 -35.47
N LEU A 346 -16.04 21.89 -34.76
CA LEU A 346 -17.14 20.93 -34.84
C LEU A 346 -18.13 21.36 -35.94
N VAL A 347 -18.49 20.43 -36.82
CA VAL A 347 -19.33 20.70 -37.99
C VAL A 347 -20.65 19.95 -37.86
N SER A 348 -21.77 20.66 -38.05
CA SER A 348 -23.10 20.07 -37.92
C SER A 348 -23.46 19.11 -39.05
N ASN A 349 -24.55 18.36 -38.89
CA ASN A 349 -25.25 17.71 -40.00
C ASN A 349 -25.66 18.72 -41.09
N PRO A 350 -25.82 18.27 -42.36
CA PRO A 350 -26.26 19.14 -43.44
C PRO A 350 -27.76 19.39 -43.38
N LEU A 351 -28.17 20.57 -43.86
CA LEU A 351 -29.53 20.91 -44.24
C LEU A 351 -29.58 21.34 -45.71
N SER A 352 -30.78 21.36 -46.28
CA SER A 352 -31.04 21.89 -47.61
C SER A 352 -31.68 23.28 -47.54
N ILE A 353 -31.22 24.19 -48.40
CA ILE A 353 -31.87 25.47 -48.72
C ILE A 353 -32.33 25.40 -50.17
N ILE A 354 -33.63 25.59 -50.38
CA ILE A 354 -34.28 25.48 -51.69
C ILE A 354 -34.35 26.85 -52.36
N ALA A 355 -33.89 26.92 -53.60
CA ALA A 355 -33.99 28.11 -54.44
C ALA A 355 -35.44 28.43 -54.78
N TRP A 356 -35.75 29.70 -54.97
CA TRP A 356 -37.06 30.12 -55.45
C TRP A 356 -37.00 30.38 -56.96
N VAL A 357 -37.64 29.52 -57.75
CA VAL A 357 -37.72 29.62 -59.23
C VAL A 357 -39.03 30.26 -59.69
#